data_AF-W2TKT5-F1
#
_entry.id   AF-W2TKT5-F1
#
_cell.length_a   1.000
_cell.length_b   1.000
_cell.length_c   1.000
_cell.angle_alpha   90.00
_cell.angle_beta   90.00
_cell.angle_gamma   90.00
#
_symmetry.space_group_name_H-M   'P 1'
#
loop_
_entity.id
_entity.type
_entity.pdbx_description
1 polymer ?
#
loop_
_entity_poly.entity_id
_entity_poly.type
_entity_poly.pdbx_seq_one_letter_code
_entity_poly.pdbx_strand_id
1 'polypeptide(L)'
;HDTTIFAFFSIMGIVEKVIRPRGYPLYSAATFVELWLNRTDNKPYFKLSYHANDVNVTIYPITAEIEGCNRNKYCSLDVFSNFAATAKPDKPMDQWCNVNPNVINTTATTPGNDVTPVNVTVVPPNGTTPCTEHCSASSWTTFITAILTISYALLRN
;
A
#
# COMPACT_ATOMS: atom_id res chain seq x y z
N HIS A 1 3.19 5.88 -8.98
CA HIS A 1 3.35 7.35 -9.03
C HIS A 1 4.34 7.78 -7.96
N ASP A 2 4.83 9.00 -8.04
CA ASP A 2 5.63 9.68 -7.01
C ASP A 2 4.97 9.61 -5.62
N THR A 3 3.65 9.81 -5.55
CA THR A 3 2.84 9.64 -4.33
C THR A 3 2.92 8.23 -3.74
N THR A 4 3.01 7.19 -4.58
CA THR A 4 3.13 5.80 -4.13
C THR A 4 4.46 5.55 -3.42
N ILE A 5 5.57 6.03 -4.00
CA ILE A 5 6.90 5.89 -3.40
C ILE A 5 6.99 6.73 -2.13
N PHE A 6 6.45 7.95 -2.15
CA PHE A 6 6.38 8.80 -0.97
C PHE A 6 5.62 8.13 0.18
N ALA A 7 4.43 7.59 -0.09
CA ALA A 7 3.63 6.87 0.90
C ALA A 7 4.37 5.62 1.44
N PHE A 8 5.00 4.86 0.55
CA PHE A 8 5.79 3.68 0.91
C PHE A 8 6.95 4.02 1.86
N PHE A 9 7.72 5.07 1.56
CA PHE A 9 8.80 5.53 2.44
C PHE A 9 8.28 6.19 3.72
N SER A 10 7.06 6.74 3.71
CA SER A 10 6.42 7.31 4.90
C SER A 10 6.09 6.21 5.92
N ILE A 11 5.53 5.08 5.45
CA ILE A 11 5.27 3.90 6.28
C ILE A 11 6.56 3.39 6.92
N MET A 12 7.67 3.39 6.19
CA MET A 12 8.98 2.96 6.70
C MET A 12 9.72 4.02 7.53
N GLY A 13 9.21 5.26 7.61
CA GLY A 13 9.84 6.34 8.35
C GLY A 13 11.17 6.85 7.74
N ILE A 14 11.38 6.72 6.43
CA ILE A 14 12.66 7.05 5.76
C ILE A 14 12.59 8.21 4.76
N VAL A 15 11.41 8.81 4.56
CA VAL A 15 11.20 9.91 3.57
C VAL A 15 12.27 11.00 3.66
N GLU A 16 12.46 11.56 4.85
CA GLU A 16 13.38 12.68 5.10
C GLU A 16 14.86 12.30 4.91
N LYS A 17 15.18 11.01 4.98
CA LYS A 17 16.55 10.50 4.80
C LYS A 17 16.86 10.23 3.33
N VAL A 18 15.87 9.83 2.55
CA VAL A 18 16.04 9.33 1.17
C VAL A 18 15.69 10.38 0.11
N ILE A 19 14.62 11.15 0.29
CA ILE A 19 14.13 12.09 -0.74
C ILE A 19 14.73 13.49 -0.50
N ARG A 20 15.58 13.96 -1.43
CA ARG A 20 16.17 15.31 -1.40
C ARG A 20 15.81 16.15 -2.65
N PRO A 21 15.68 17.48 -2.52
CA PRO A 21 15.48 18.26 -1.29
C PRO A 21 13.98 18.31 -0.95
N ARG A 22 13.53 17.49 0.01
CA ARG A 22 12.19 17.47 0.66
C ARG A 22 10.98 17.69 -0.27
N GLY A 23 10.23 16.62 -0.51
CA GLY A 23 8.99 16.66 -1.30
C GLY A 23 8.66 15.29 -1.86
N TYR A 24 8.18 15.26 -3.09
CA TYR A 24 7.96 14.02 -3.83
C TYR A 24 9.23 13.50 -4.50
N PRO A 25 9.33 12.19 -4.73
CA PRO A 25 10.36 11.61 -5.61
C PRO A 25 10.38 12.31 -6.97
N LEU A 26 11.57 12.47 -7.53
CA LEU A 26 11.75 13.11 -8.83
C LEU A 26 11.19 12.23 -9.95
N TYR A 27 11.06 12.83 -11.13
CA TYR A 27 10.66 12.10 -12.33
C TYR A 27 11.51 10.84 -12.52
N SER A 28 10.86 9.75 -12.93
CA SER A 28 11.44 8.39 -13.08
C SER A 28 12.11 7.79 -11.82
N ALA A 29 11.78 8.29 -10.62
CA ALA A 29 12.20 7.63 -9.40
C ALA A 29 11.60 6.21 -9.31
N ALA A 30 12.38 5.28 -8.76
CA ALA A 30 11.94 3.90 -8.55
C ALA A 30 12.50 3.35 -7.24
N THR A 31 11.77 2.46 -6.61
CA THR A 31 12.25 1.70 -5.46
C THR A 31 12.13 0.21 -5.72
N PHE A 32 13.10 -0.55 -5.20
CA PHE A 32 13.23 -1.98 -5.41
C PHE A 32 13.28 -2.67 -4.06
N VAL A 33 12.36 -3.62 -3.84
CA VAL A 33 12.37 -4.52 -2.68
C VAL A 33 12.82 -5.88 -3.19
N GLU A 34 14.00 -6.31 -2.76
CA GLU A 34 14.56 -7.61 -3.13
C GLU A 34 14.41 -8.57 -1.94
N LEU A 35 13.81 -9.75 -2.14
CA LEU A 35 13.75 -10.81 -1.14
C LEU A 35 14.98 -11.73 -1.28
N TRP A 36 15.64 -12.00 -0.17
CA TRP A 36 16.86 -12.80 -0.08
C TRP A 36 16.70 -13.89 0.98
N LEU A 37 17.27 -15.06 0.74
CA LEU A 37 17.39 -16.13 1.74
C LEU A 37 18.86 -16.27 2.13
N ASN A 38 19.17 -16.03 3.41
CA ASN A 38 20.51 -16.29 3.91
C ASN A 38 20.69 -17.79 4.11
N ARG A 39 21.67 -18.39 3.43
CA ARG A 39 21.91 -19.85 3.47
C ARG A 39 22.56 -20.33 4.76
N THR A 40 23.13 -19.42 5.57
CA THR A 40 23.79 -19.78 6.83
C THR A 40 22.78 -19.97 7.97
N ASP A 41 21.78 -19.10 8.09
CA ASP A 41 20.74 -19.17 9.14
C ASP A 41 19.39 -19.67 8.60
N ASN A 42 19.27 -19.86 7.28
CA ASN A 42 18.07 -20.24 6.56
C ASN A 42 16.87 -19.30 6.78
N LYS A 43 17.13 -18.00 7.02
CA LYS A 43 16.11 -16.97 7.26
C LYS A 43 15.93 -16.01 6.09
N PRO A 44 14.71 -15.48 5.87
CA PRO A 44 14.47 -14.49 4.85
C PRO A 44 14.88 -13.09 5.30
N TYR A 45 15.48 -12.35 4.38
CA TYR A 45 15.89 -10.97 4.53
C TYR A 45 15.41 -10.17 3.32
N PHE A 46 15.30 -8.86 3.45
CA PHE A 46 15.06 -7.97 2.32
C PHE A 46 16.18 -6.96 2.17
N LYS A 47 16.34 -6.46 0.93
CA LYS A 47 17.16 -5.30 0.60
C LYS A 47 16.27 -4.27 -0.09
N LEU A 48 16.34 -3.03 0.39
CA LEU A 48 15.64 -1.90 -0.19
C LEU A 48 16.64 -1.04 -0.96
N SER A 49 16.32 -0.74 -2.22
CA SER A 49 17.13 0.14 -3.06
C SER A 49 16.27 1.26 -3.67
N TYR A 50 16.90 2.37 -4.03
CA TYR A 50 16.25 3.55 -4.60
C TYR A 50 17.04 4.12 -5.78
N HIS A 51 16.32 4.39 -6.85
CA HIS A 51 16.75 5.13 -8.03
C HIS A 51 16.09 6.51 -7.99
N ALA A 52 16.88 7.57 -8.04
CA ALA A 52 16.39 8.90 -7.73
C ALA A 52 15.72 9.61 -8.92
N ASN A 53 16.31 9.51 -10.13
CA ASN A 53 15.84 10.19 -11.34
C ASN A 53 16.59 9.71 -12.59
N ASP A 54 16.18 10.20 -13.75
CA ASP A 54 16.73 9.88 -15.07
C ASP A 54 18.13 10.44 -15.33
N VAL A 55 18.57 11.43 -14.55
CA VAL A 55 19.93 12.01 -14.66
C VAL A 55 20.95 11.19 -13.87
N ASN A 56 20.61 10.78 -12.65
CA ASN A 56 21.42 9.92 -11.80
C ASN A 56 20.86 8.49 -11.81
N VAL A 57 21.36 7.71 -12.76
CA VAL A 57 20.97 6.32 -13.00
C VAL A 57 21.48 5.33 -11.95
N THR A 58 22.15 5.81 -10.90
CA THR A 58 22.68 4.94 -9.83
C THR A 58 21.54 4.45 -8.94
N ILE A 59 21.52 3.15 -8.67
CA ILE A 59 20.61 2.52 -7.71
C ILE A 59 21.32 2.42 -6.36
N TYR A 60 20.86 3.18 -5.37
CA TYR A 60 21.47 3.23 -4.05
C TYR A 60 20.77 2.26 -3.09
N PRO A 61 21.51 1.44 -2.32
CA PRO A 61 20.92 0.68 -1.23
C PRO A 61 20.53 1.65 -0.10
N ILE A 62 19.27 1.57 0.34
CA ILE A 62 18.71 2.44 1.39
C ILE A 62 18.17 1.64 2.57
N THR A 63 18.39 0.33 2.62
CA THR A 63 18.01 -0.54 3.75
C THR A 63 18.51 -0.01 5.09
N ALA A 64 19.71 0.58 5.11
CA ALA A 64 20.34 1.09 6.33
C ALA A 64 19.62 2.28 6.97
N GLU A 65 18.75 2.96 6.21
CA GLU A 65 17.98 4.11 6.69
C GLU A 65 16.76 3.70 7.52
N ILE A 66 16.35 2.42 7.41
CA ILE A 66 15.19 1.85 8.08
C ILE A 66 15.55 1.52 9.54
N GLU A 67 14.71 1.98 10.46
CA GLU A 67 14.83 1.64 11.87
C GLU A 67 14.61 0.13 12.09
N GLY A 68 15.42 -0.49 12.96
CA GLY A 68 15.41 -1.94 13.17
C GLY A 68 16.30 -2.74 12.22
N CYS A 69 16.88 -2.12 11.18
CA CYS A 69 17.80 -2.78 10.24
C CYS A 69 19.29 -2.68 10.62
N ASN A 70 19.62 -2.04 11.76
CA ASN A 70 20.98 -1.95 12.32
C ASN A 70 22.07 -1.47 11.32
N ARG A 71 21.71 -0.57 10.40
CA ARG A 71 22.59 -0.08 9.32
C ARG A 71 23.14 -1.16 8.39
N ASN A 72 22.51 -2.34 8.35
CA ASN A 72 22.93 -3.43 7.48
C ASN A 72 22.38 -3.27 6.06
N LYS A 73 23.10 -3.86 5.09
CA LYS A 73 22.67 -3.92 3.68
C LYS A 73 21.39 -4.75 3.48
N TYR A 74 21.24 -5.81 4.27
CA TYR A 74 20.08 -6.70 4.31
C TYR A 74 19.42 -6.59 5.68
N CYS A 75 18.10 -6.66 5.72
CA CYS A 75 17.32 -6.53 6.94
C CYS A 75 16.36 -7.70 7.10
N SER A 76 16.08 -8.11 8.35
CA SER A 76 15.16 -9.22 8.60
C SER A 76 13.80 -8.94 7.97
N LEU A 77 13.20 -9.96 7.34
CA LEU A 77 11.86 -9.84 6.79
C LEU A 77 10.81 -9.50 7.88
N ASP A 78 11.08 -9.83 9.14
CA ASP A 78 10.20 -9.51 10.27
C ASP A 78 10.02 -7.99 10.43
N VAL A 79 11.07 -7.20 10.18
CA VAL A 79 11.01 -5.73 10.23
C VAL A 79 10.03 -5.22 9.16
N PHE A 80 10.11 -5.76 7.94
CA PHE A 80 9.18 -5.44 6.87
C PHE A 80 7.74 -5.85 7.20
N SER A 81 7.58 -7.04 7.79
CA SER A 81 6.28 -7.57 8.23
C SER A 81 5.61 -6.65 9.25
N ASN A 82 6.38 -6.09 10.19
CA ASN A 82 5.88 -5.15 11.20
C ASN A 82 5.35 -3.85 10.55
N PHE A 83 6.08 -3.28 9.59
CA PHE A 83 5.58 -2.13 8.83
C PHE A 83 4.31 -2.47 8.03
N ALA A 84 4.27 -3.64 7.37
CA ALA A 84 3.09 -4.07 6.65
C ALA A 84 1.88 -4.25 7.57
N ALA A 85 2.07 -4.81 8.77
CA ALA A 85 1.01 -5.00 9.75
C ALA A 85 0.41 -3.68 10.25
N THR A 86 1.23 -2.63 10.40
CA THR A 86 0.78 -1.30 10.84
C THR A 86 0.08 -0.51 9.72
N ALA A 87 0.49 -0.71 8.46
CA ALA A 87 -0.10 -0.03 7.32
C ALA A 87 -1.30 -0.76 6.71
N LYS A 88 -1.51 -2.03 7.05
CA LYS A 88 -2.63 -2.82 6.55
C LYS A 88 -3.95 -2.21 7.05
N PRO A 89 -4.91 -1.92 6.16
CA PRO A 89 -6.22 -1.45 6.57
C PRO A 89 -6.92 -2.45 7.51
N ASP A 90 -7.70 -1.92 8.44
CA ASP A 90 -8.52 -2.68 9.40
C ASP A 90 -9.58 -3.56 8.73
N LYS A 91 -10.03 -3.13 7.55
CA LYS A 91 -11.02 -3.81 6.71
C LYS A 91 -10.44 -4.21 5.36
N PRO A 92 -11.03 -5.21 4.69
CA PRO A 92 -10.75 -5.51 3.30
C PRO A 92 -10.81 -4.25 2.41
N MET A 93 -9.91 -4.16 1.42
CA MET A 93 -9.73 -2.96 0.60
C MET A 93 -11.00 -2.57 -0.18
N ASP A 94 -11.83 -3.54 -0.56
CA ASP A 94 -13.13 -3.33 -1.20
C ASP A 94 -14.09 -2.53 -0.31
N GLN A 95 -14.04 -2.70 1.01
CA GLN A 95 -14.84 -1.92 1.94
C GLN A 95 -14.33 -0.49 2.13
N TRP A 96 -13.10 -0.21 1.72
CA TRP A 96 -12.52 1.13 1.72
C TRP A 96 -12.64 1.82 0.36
N CYS A 97 -12.51 1.07 -0.74
CA CYS A 97 -12.47 1.61 -2.11
C CYS A 97 -13.84 1.65 -2.79
N ASN A 98 -14.80 0.81 -2.38
CA ASN A 98 -16.12 0.72 -3.02
C ASN A 98 -17.25 1.28 -2.14
N VAL A 99 -16.92 2.09 -1.12
CA VAL A 99 -17.92 2.82 -0.34
C VAL A 99 -18.31 4.10 -1.06
N ASN A 100 -19.62 4.31 -1.25
CA ASN A 100 -20.12 5.60 -1.69
C ASN A 100 -20.03 6.59 -0.52
N PRO A 101 -19.19 7.64 -0.60
CA PRO A 101 -18.98 8.58 0.50
C PRO A 101 -20.24 9.38 0.85
N ASN A 102 -21.27 9.37 -0.02
CA ASN A 102 -22.53 10.08 0.22
C ASN A 102 -23.56 9.24 0.97
N VAL A 103 -23.28 7.96 1.24
CA VAL A 103 -24.15 7.13 2.08
C VAL A 103 -23.73 7.34 3.53
N ILE A 104 -24.31 8.36 4.18
CA ILE A 104 -24.21 8.52 5.62
C ILE A 104 -24.94 7.33 6.24
N ASN A 105 -24.18 6.40 6.83
CA ASN A 105 -24.77 5.40 7.72
C ASN A 105 -25.32 6.14 8.94
N THR A 106 -26.62 6.46 8.91
CA THR A 106 -27.42 6.84 10.09
C THR A 106 -27.48 5.66 11.06
N THR A 107 -26.38 5.41 11.76
CA THR A 107 -26.34 4.63 12.99
C THR A 107 -25.55 5.43 14.03
N ALA A 108 -25.92 6.70 14.20
CA ALA A 108 -25.72 7.39 15.46
C ALA A 108 -26.75 6.80 16.45
N THR A 109 -26.32 5.84 17.25
CA THR A 109 -27.06 5.42 18.44
C THR A 109 -27.06 6.60 19.41
N THR A 110 -28.23 7.20 19.64
CA THR A 110 -28.45 8.08 20.79
C THR A 110 -29.78 7.66 21.43
N PRO A 111 -29.85 7.55 22.77
CA PRO A 111 -30.99 6.93 23.45
C PRO A 111 -32.16 7.91 23.56
N GLY A 112 -33.34 7.43 23.18
CA GLY A 112 -34.63 8.06 23.48
C GLY A 112 -34.93 9.32 22.68
N ASN A 113 -35.76 9.20 21.64
CA ASN A 113 -37.10 9.79 21.64
C ASN A 113 -37.84 9.43 20.36
N ASP A 114 -39.11 9.11 20.57
CA ASP A 114 -40.17 8.75 19.65
C ASP A 114 -40.32 9.74 18.48
N VAL A 115 -40.10 9.27 17.24
CA VAL A 115 -40.63 9.92 16.03
C VAL A 115 -41.00 8.84 15.01
N THR A 116 -42.27 8.87 14.61
CA THR A 116 -42.93 8.05 13.59
C THR A 116 -42.16 7.94 12.26
N PRO A 117 -42.27 6.81 11.53
CA PRO A 117 -41.55 6.62 10.29
C PRO A 117 -42.10 7.52 9.16
N VAL A 118 -41.26 8.41 8.64
CA VAL A 118 -41.54 9.13 7.40
C VAL A 118 -41.22 8.21 6.23
N ASN A 119 -42.26 7.82 5.48
CA ASN A 119 -42.14 6.96 4.31
C ASN A 119 -41.66 7.81 3.11
N VAL A 120 -40.34 7.87 2.90
CA VAL A 120 -39.76 8.54 1.73
C VAL A 120 -39.82 7.59 0.54
N THR A 121 -40.81 7.77 -0.34
CA THR A 121 -40.84 7.13 -1.66
C THR A 121 -39.74 7.71 -2.52
N VAL A 122 -38.65 6.97 -2.70
CA VAL A 122 -37.59 7.30 -3.66
C VAL A 122 -38.12 7.02 -5.07
N VAL A 123 -38.34 8.08 -5.85
CA VAL A 123 -38.57 7.99 -7.29
C VAL A 123 -37.23 7.66 -7.97
N PRO A 124 -37.10 6.57 -8.74
CA PRO A 124 -35.87 6.28 -9.47
C PRO A 124 -35.74 7.25 -10.65
N PRO A 125 -34.55 7.86 -10.89
CA PRO A 125 -34.31 8.53 -12.15
C PRO A 125 -34.17 7.46 -13.23
N ASN A 126 -35.18 7.43 -14.09
CA ASN A 126 -35.21 6.72 -15.35
C ASN A 126 -34.09 7.30 -16.25
N GLY A 127 -33.10 6.49 -16.60
CA GLY A 127 -31.96 6.96 -17.39
C GLY A 127 -30.85 5.93 -17.48
N THR A 128 -31.09 4.86 -18.23
CA THR A 128 -30.06 3.90 -18.65
C THR A 128 -28.95 4.61 -19.42
N THR A 129 -27.78 4.74 -18.79
CA THR A 129 -26.50 4.79 -19.51
C THR A 129 -25.50 3.95 -18.70
N PRO A 130 -24.96 2.85 -19.25
CA PRO A 130 -23.92 2.10 -18.56
C PRO A 130 -22.67 2.97 -18.49
N CYS A 131 -22.01 3.05 -17.34
CA CYS A 131 -20.64 3.54 -17.26
C CYS A 131 -19.71 2.55 -17.96
N THR A 132 -19.68 2.57 -19.29
CA THR A 132 -18.58 2.06 -20.09
C THR A 132 -17.54 3.17 -20.19
N GLU A 133 -16.65 3.24 -19.20
CA GLU A 133 -15.26 3.69 -19.39
C GLU A 133 -14.45 3.42 -18.12
N HIS A 134 -13.65 2.35 -18.20
CA HIS A 134 -12.43 2.06 -17.45
C HIS A 134 -12.32 2.55 -15.98
N CYS A 135 -13.08 1.93 -15.08
CA CYS A 135 -12.53 1.63 -13.76
C CYS A 135 -11.49 0.50 -13.93
N SER A 136 -10.25 0.88 -14.23
CA SER A 136 -9.12 -0.03 -14.17
C SER A 136 -8.95 -0.51 -12.72
N ALA A 137 -9.60 -1.63 -12.41
CA ALA A 137 -9.24 -2.48 -11.28
C ALA A 137 -7.88 -3.14 -11.60
N SER A 138 -6.79 -2.37 -11.65
CA SER A 138 -5.47 -2.94 -11.90
C SER A 138 -4.37 -2.13 -11.21
N SER A 139 -3.85 -2.67 -10.12
CA SER A 139 -2.43 -2.59 -9.72
C SER A 139 -2.21 -3.32 -8.39
N TRP A 140 -3.15 -3.23 -7.45
CA TRP A 140 -2.99 -3.74 -6.09
C TRP A 140 -3.27 -5.24 -5.94
N THR A 141 -4.30 -5.77 -6.62
CA THR A 141 -4.57 -7.22 -6.69
C THR A 141 -3.47 -7.98 -7.41
N THR A 142 -2.85 -7.38 -8.43
CA THR A 142 -1.73 -7.98 -9.16
C THR A 142 -0.49 -8.13 -8.26
N PHE A 143 -0.20 -7.14 -7.41
CA PHE A 143 0.94 -7.19 -6.48
C PHE A 143 0.77 -8.27 -5.39
N ILE A 144 -0.41 -8.38 -4.79
CA ILE A 144 -0.68 -9.41 -3.77
C ILE A 144 -0.69 -10.82 -4.40
N THR A 145 -1.26 -10.96 -5.60
CA THR A 145 -1.29 -12.25 -6.31
C THR A 145 0.11 -12.68 -6.75
N ALA A 146 0.98 -11.75 -7.16
CA ALA A 146 2.38 -12.03 -7.50
C ALA A 146 3.19 -12.50 -6.27
N ILE A 147 2.98 -11.89 -5.10
CA ILE A 147 3.64 -12.31 -3.86
C ILE A 147 3.17 -13.72 -3.43
N LEU A 148 1.87 -14.01 -3.55
CA LEU A 148 1.32 -15.33 -3.20
C LEU A 148 1.73 -16.44 -4.20
N THR A 149 1.84 -16.13 -5.50
CA THR A 149 2.26 -17.11 -6.51
C THR A 149 3.75 -17.44 -6.45
N ILE A 150 4.61 -16.46 -6.16
CA ILE A 150 6.05 -16.71 -5.91
C ILE A 150 6.24 -17.59 -4.67
N SER A 151 5.43 -17.37 -3.63
CA SER A 151 5.44 -18.20 -2.42
C SER A 151 5.03 -19.66 -2.71
N TYR A 152 4.05 -19.88 -3.59
CA TYR A 152 3.61 -21.23 -3.99
C TYR A 152 4.61 -21.97 -4.89
N ALA A 153 5.34 -21.26 -5.75
CA ALA A 153 6.35 -21.85 -6.63
C ALA A 153 7.64 -22.24 -5.87
N LEU A 154 7.99 -21.51 -4.80
CA LEU A 154 9.18 -21.78 -3.99
C LEU A 154 8.98 -22.89 -2.94
N LEU A 155 7.72 -23.29 -2.65
CA LEU A 155 7.39 -24.39 -1.73
C LEU A 155 7.29 -25.77 -2.43
N ARG A 156 7.48 -25.83 -3.75
CA ARG A 156 7.42 -27.09 -4.54
C ARG A 156 8.78 -27.59 -5.07
N ASN A 157 9.88 -26.94 -4.72
CA ASN A 157 11.26 -27.41 -4.93
C ASN A 157 12.00 -27.50 -3.61
#